data_AF-A0A1B6JKA2-F1
#
_entry.id   AF-A0A1B6JKA2-F1
#
_cell.length_a   1.000
_cell.length_b   1.000
_cell.length_c   1.000
_cell.angle_alpha   90.00
_cell.angle_beta   90.00
_cell.angle_gamma   90.00
#
_symmetry.space_group_name_H-M   'P 1'
#
loop_
_entity.id
_entity.type
_entity.pdbx_description
1 polymer ?
#
loop_
_entity_poly.entity_id
_entity_poly.type
_entity_poly.pdbx_seq_one_letter_code
_entity_poly.pdbx_strand_id
1 'polypeptide(L)'
;YKYSTDIIEDAILYARYADRDNVTVKDMKLALQMKVGKYFLPAPPRTFLQASAEVTNSKPLTLPDSENLLRVPHIGSGLYGAEYTVEQREPNPKRRKIH
;
A
#
# COMPACT_ATOMS: atom_id res chain seq x y z
N TYR A 1 1.80 -14.79 -17.47
CA TYR A 1 1.10 -16.03 -17.07
C TYR A 1 0.64 -16.05 -15.61
N LYS A 2 1.41 -15.54 -14.64
CA LYS A 2 1.04 -15.58 -13.21
C LYS A 2 -0.38 -15.06 -12.88
N TYR A 3 -0.78 -13.91 -13.42
CA TYR A 3 -2.11 -13.35 -13.14
C TYR A 3 -3.25 -14.31 -13.54
N SER A 4 -3.17 -14.91 -14.73
CA SER A 4 -4.20 -15.83 -15.22
C SER A 4 -4.19 -17.17 -14.48
N THR A 5 -3.02 -17.69 -14.09
CA THR A 5 -2.94 -18.93 -13.31
C THR A 5 -3.54 -18.75 -11.92
N ASP A 6 -3.20 -17.65 -11.24
CA ASP A 6 -3.73 -17.34 -9.90
C ASP A 6 -5.27 -17.16 -9.93
N ILE A 7 -5.84 -16.66 -11.03
CA ILE A 7 -7.32 -16.55 -11.18
C ILE A 7 -7.96 -17.92 -11.36
N ILE A 8 -7.37 -18.79 -12.17
CA ILE A 8 -7.92 -20.13 -12.43
C ILE A 8 -7.84 -20.99 -11.18
N GLU A 9 -6.75 -20.91 -10.41
CA GLU A 9 -6.61 -21.60 -9.13
C GLU A 9 -7.70 -21.18 -8.13
N ASP A 10 -7.96 -19.87 -8.00
CA ASP A 10 -9.03 -19.35 -7.15
C ASP A 10 -10.42 -19.81 -7.65
N ALA A 11 -10.65 -19.82 -8.96
CA ALA A 11 -11.92 -20.28 -9.53
C ALA A 11 -12.18 -21.78 -9.28
N ILE A 12 -11.14 -22.62 -9.32
CA ILE A 12 -11.23 -24.03 -8.97
C ILE A 12 -11.57 -24.19 -7.48
N LEU A 13 -10.96 -23.39 -6.60
CA LEU A 13 -11.27 -23.37 -5.18
C LEU A 13 -12.76 -23.04 -4.92
N TYR A 14 -13.30 -22.04 -5.61
CA TYR A 14 -14.71 -21.65 -5.47
C TYR A 14 -15.68 -22.70 -6.00
N ALA A 15 -15.35 -23.39 -7.10
CA ALA A 15 -16.14 -24.51 -7.59
C ALA A 15 -16.20 -25.65 -6.56
N ARG A 16 -15.05 -26.01 -5.97
CA ARG A 16 -14.96 -27.02 -4.91
C ARG A 16 -15.73 -26.63 -3.65
N TYR A 17 -15.74 -25.35 -3.28
CA TYR A 17 -16.51 -24.86 -2.13
C TYR A 17 -18.03 -24.98 -2.33
N ALA A 18 -18.48 -25.07 -3.59
CA ALA A 18 -19.87 -25.30 -3.96
C ALA A 18 -20.14 -26.77 -4.32
N ASP A 19 -19.27 -27.71 -3.93
CA ASP A 19 -19.35 -29.14 -4.24
C ASP A 19 -19.49 -29.44 -5.75
N ARG A 20 -18.85 -28.63 -6.60
CA ARG A 20 -18.83 -28.79 -8.06
C ARG A 20 -17.42 -29.06 -8.56
N ASP A 21 -17.27 -30.10 -9.39
CA ASP A 21 -15.99 -30.41 -10.05
C ASP A 21 -15.73 -29.57 -11.30
N ASN A 22 -16.79 -28.99 -11.88
CA ASN A 22 -16.71 -28.19 -13.10
C ASN A 22 -16.70 -26.69 -12.77
N VAL A 23 -15.65 -26.00 -13.23
CA VAL A 23 -15.54 -24.54 -13.12
C VAL A 23 -16.51 -23.87 -14.08
N THR A 24 -17.33 -22.97 -13.55
CA THR A 24 -18.32 -22.21 -14.33
C THR A 24 -17.87 -20.77 -14.50
N VAL A 25 -18.46 -20.05 -15.47
CA VAL A 25 -18.21 -18.62 -15.71
C VAL A 25 -18.43 -17.76 -14.45
N LYS A 26 -19.35 -18.18 -13.56
CA LYS A 26 -19.61 -17.49 -12.29
C LYS A 26 -18.39 -17.53 -11.35
N ASP A 27 -17.70 -18.67 -11.28
CA ASP A 27 -16.52 -18.86 -10.42
C ASP A 27 -15.36 -18.00 -10.92
N MET A 28 -15.17 -17.95 -12.24
CA MET A 28 -14.18 -17.07 -12.88
C MET A 28 -14.48 -15.58 -12.64
N LYS A 29 -15.74 -15.17 -12.75
CA LYS A 29 -16.15 -13.78 -12.46
C LYS A 29 -15.91 -13.41 -11.00
N LEU A 30 -16.24 -14.31 -10.07
CA LEU A 30 -15.99 -14.11 -8.66
C LEU A 30 -14.49 -13.97 -8.37
N ALA A 31 -13.66 -14.87 -8.92
CA ALA A 31 -12.20 -14.78 -8.80
C ALA A 31 -11.63 -13.47 -9.32
N LEU A 32 -12.14 -12.98 -10.45
CA LEU A 32 -11.74 -11.68 -10.97
C LEU A 32 -12.12 -10.54 -10.01
N GLN A 33 -13.38 -10.50 -9.57
CA GLN A 33 -13.92 -9.46 -8.70
C GLN A 33 -13.16 -9.37 -7.36
N MET A 34 -12.78 -10.51 -6.78
CA MET A 34 -11.98 -10.55 -5.55
C MET A 34 -10.57 -9.97 -5.73
N LYS A 35 -9.99 -10.04 -6.94
CA LYS A 35 -8.68 -9.47 -7.24
C LYS A 35 -8.72 -8.00 -7.66
N VAL A 36 -9.86 -7.48 -8.13
CA VAL A 36 -10.01 -6.08 -8.54
C VAL A 36 -9.56 -5.13 -7.42
N GLY A 37 -10.04 -5.31 -6.20
CA GLY A 37 -9.70 -4.40 -5.08
C GLY A 37 -8.21 -4.35 -4.69
N LYS A 38 -7.41 -5.36 -5.06
CA LYS A 38 -5.97 -5.44 -4.74
C LYS A 38 -5.08 -4.92 -5.87
N TYR A 39 -5.45 -5.22 -7.12
CA TYR A 39 -4.59 -4.95 -8.27
C TYR A 39 -5.09 -3.80 -9.16
N PHE A 40 -6.37 -3.45 -9.05
CA PHE A 40 -7.01 -2.42 -9.86
C PHE A 40 -7.69 -1.42 -8.94
N LEU A 41 -7.02 -0.29 -8.73
CA LEU A 41 -7.60 0.83 -8.00
C LEU A 41 -8.31 1.72 -9.02
N PRO A 42 -9.66 1.74 -9.06
CA PRO A 42 -10.36 2.78 -9.79
C PRO A 42 -10.00 4.13 -9.15
N ALA A 43 -10.06 5.21 -9.94
CA ALA A 43 -9.87 6.55 -9.39
C ALA A 43 -10.83 6.76 -8.21
N PRO A 44 -10.35 7.29 -7.06
CA PRO A 44 -11.18 7.46 -5.89
C PRO A 44 -12.38 8.36 -6.22
N PRO A 45 -13.56 8.11 -5.62
CA PRO A 45 -14.75 8.91 -5.89
C PRO A 45 -14.51 10.40 -5.61
N ARG A 46 -14.98 11.27 -6.51
CA ARG A 46 -14.87 12.73 -6.33
C ARG A 46 -15.48 13.21 -5.03
N THR A 47 -16.61 12.63 -4.62
CA THR A 47 -17.31 12.94 -3.37
C THR A 47 -16.43 12.66 -2.15
N PHE A 48 -15.64 11.58 -2.17
CA PHE A 48 -14.70 11.27 -1.09
C PHE A 48 -13.56 12.29 -1.01
N LEU A 49 -13.01 12.69 -2.15
CA LEU A 49 -11.98 13.75 -2.21
C LEU A 49 -12.54 15.09 -1.74
N GLN A 50 -13.76 15.43 -2.14
CA GLN A 50 -14.41 16.67 -1.75
C GLN A 50 -14.69 16.73 -0.25
N ALA A 51 -15.23 15.65 0.34
CA ALA A 51 -15.44 15.56 1.78
C ALA A 51 -14.11 15.68 2.55
N SER A 52 -13.04 15.04 2.06
CA SER A 52 -11.70 15.16 2.66
C SER A 52 -11.18 16.60 2.59
N ALA A 53 -11.37 17.26 1.44
CA ALA A 53 -10.96 18.65 1.24
C ALA A 53 -11.74 19.62 2.15
N GLU A 54 -13.05 19.42 2.33
CA GLU A 54 -13.87 20.22 3.24
C GLU A 54 -13.36 20.13 4.68
N VAL A 55 -13.00 18.91 5.13
CA VAL A 55 -12.41 18.71 6.46
C VAL A 55 -11.04 19.39 6.59
N THR A 56 -10.13 19.22 5.62
CA THR A 56 -8.80 19.82 5.69
C THR A 56 -8.83 21.34 5.58
N ASN A 57 -9.68 21.86 4.68
CA ASN A 57 -9.75 23.28 4.37
C ASN A 57 -10.59 24.07 5.38
N SER A 58 -11.31 23.39 6.28
CA SER A 58 -12.00 24.04 7.40
C SER A 58 -11.05 24.70 8.40
N LYS A 59 -9.79 24.25 8.44
CA LYS A 59 -8.77 24.82 9.32
C LYS A 59 -8.23 26.12 8.70
N PRO A 60 -8.26 27.25 9.42
CA PRO A 60 -7.74 28.51 8.90
C PRO A 60 -6.23 28.38 8.63
N LEU A 61 -5.75 29.13 7.64
CA LEU A 61 -4.32 29.20 7.35
C LEU A 61 -3.57 29.76 8.56
N THR A 62 -2.38 29.23 8.82
CA THR A 62 -1.49 29.78 9.84
C THR A 62 -1.07 31.19 9.44
N LEU A 63 -1.01 32.11 10.40
CA LEU A 63 -0.57 33.47 10.16
C LEU A 63 0.85 33.46 9.56
N PRO A 64 1.13 34.29 8.53
CA PRO A 64 2.48 34.47 8.04
C PRO A 64 3.34 35.14 9.12
N ASP A 65 4.60 34.72 9.23
CA ASP A 65 5.57 35.38 10.11
C ASP A 65 5.84 36.80 9.58
N SER A 66 6.11 37.75 10.49
CA SER A 66 6.39 39.14 10.15
C SER A 66 7.73 39.33 9.42
N GLU A 67 8.61 38.34 9.50
CA GLU A 67 9.92 38.34 8.87
C GLU A 67 9.89 37.60 7.54
N ASN A 68 10.60 38.14 6.53
CA ASN A 68 10.73 37.53 5.20
C ASN A 68 11.72 36.34 5.19
N LEU A 69 11.60 35.42 6.15
CA LEU A 69 12.45 34.24 6.28
C LEU A 69 11.70 32.97 5.90
N LEU A 70 12.44 31.93 5.52
CA LEU A 70 11.88 30.62 5.24
C LEU A 70 11.52 29.92 6.56
N ARG A 71 10.25 29.54 6.71
CA ARG A 71 9.76 28.82 7.88
C ARG A 71 10.18 27.36 7.83
N VAL A 72 10.99 26.95 8.80
CA VAL A 72 11.49 25.58 8.94
C VAL A 72 10.70 24.87 10.04
N PRO A 73 10.30 23.60 9.87
CA PRO A 73 9.72 22.79 10.95
C PRO A 73 10.60 22.78 12.21
N HIS A 74 9.99 22.53 13.38
CA HIS A 74 10.72 22.45 14.63
C HIS A 74 11.79 21.33 14.58
N ILE A 75 12.92 21.51 15.27
CA ILE A 75 14.08 20.60 15.18
C ILE A 75 13.74 19.15 15.57
N GLY A 76 12.77 18.95 16.47
CA GLY A 76 12.27 17.63 16.85
C GLY A 76 11.26 17.00 15.88
N SER A 77 10.65 17.80 15.00
CA SER A 77 9.72 17.30 13.96
C SER A 77 10.39 17.09 12.60
N GLY A 78 11.49 17.80 12.34
CA GLY A 78 12.21 17.72 11.08
C GLY A 78 13.50 16.92 11.21
N LEU A 79 13.91 16.31 10.11
CA LEU A 79 15.13 15.51 10.04
C LEU A 79 16.31 16.41 9.64
N TYR A 80 16.90 17.13 10.61
CA TYR A 80 17.99 18.09 10.36
C TYR A 80 19.40 17.51 10.56
N GLY A 81 19.50 16.28 11.07
CA GLY A 81 20.78 15.65 11.38
C GLY A 81 20.58 14.18 11.71
N ALA A 82 20.28 13.37 10.69
CA ALA A 82 20.28 11.92 10.84
C ALA A 82 21.74 11.44 10.99
N GLU A 83 22.21 11.32 12.22
CA GLU A 83 23.43 10.58 12.49
C GLU A 83 23.15 9.10 12.21
N TYR A 84 23.68 8.57 11.11
CA TYR A 84 23.62 7.14 10.85
C TYR A 84 24.72 6.46 11.67
N THR A 85 24.32 5.51 12.50
CA THR A 85 25.27 4.59 13.14
C THR A 85 25.18 3.25 12.42
N VAL A 86 26.33 2.69 12.05
CA VAL A 86 26.38 1.35 11.47
C VAL A 86 26.31 0.37 12.63
N GLU A 87 25.19 -0.33 12.78
CA GLU A 87 25.14 -1.48 13.68
C GLU A 87 26.19 -2.50 13.22
N GLN A 88 27.20 -2.73 14.05
CA GLN A 88 28.18 -3.78 13.79
C GLN A 88 27.48 -5.13 13.95
N ARG A 89 26.99 -5.67 12.83
CA ARG A 89 26.46 -7.02 12.79
C ARG A 89 27.61 -7.98 13.09
N GLU A 90 27.58 -8.61 14.26
CA GLU A 90 28.57 -9.63 14.60
C GLU A 90 28.64 -10.68 13.48
N PRO A 91 29.85 -11.09 13.06
CA PRO A 91 30.02 -12.04 11.99
C PRO A 91 29.40 -13.38 12.41
N ASN A 92 28.24 -13.70 11.84
CA ASN A 92 27.57 -14.96 12.10
C ASN A 92 28.47 -16.11 11.58
N PRO A 93 29.00 -16.99 12.46
CA PRO A 93 30.00 -17.99 12.09
C PRO A 93 29.46 -19.08 11.14
N LYS A 94 28.17 -19.05 10.80
CA LYS A 94 27.51 -20.05 9.96
C LYS A 94 27.59 -19.80 8.45
N ARG A 95 28.13 -18.67 7.98
CA ARG A 95 28.45 -18.49 6.56
C ARG A 95 29.81 -19.14 6.25
N ARG A 96 29.84 -20.47 6.35
CA ARG A 96 30.96 -21.29 5.86
C ARG A 96 31.11 -21.07 4.36
N LYS A 97 32.34 -20.75 3.95
CA LYS A 97 32.76 -20.62 2.56
C LYS A 97 32.44 -21.92 1.82
N ILE A 98 31.70 -21.81 0.73
CA ILE A 98 31.58 -22.87 -0.28
C ILE A 98 32.91 -22.83 -1.04
N HIS A 99 33.57 -23.98 -1.12
CA HIS A 99 34.88 -24.16 -1.74
C HIS A 99 34.77 -24.18 -3.27
#